data_AF-A0A949BXJ0-F1
#
_entry.id   AF-A0A949BXJ0-F1
#
_cell.length_a   1.000
_cell.length_b   1.000
_cell.length_c   1.000
_cell.angle_alpha   90.00
_cell.angle_beta   90.00
_cell.angle_gamma   90.00
#
_symmetry.space_group_name_H-M   'P 1'
#
loop_
_entity.id
_entity.type
_entity.pdbx_description
1 polymer ?
#
loop_
_entity_poly.entity_id
_entity_poly.type
_entity_poly.pdbx_seq_one_letter_code
_entity_poly.pdbx_strand_id
1 'polypeptide(L)'
;EGWYAGDTANLSIGQGYLLVTPLQVARMMACVANGGDLLEPHVLKKDSKNKKALKIRQENLRFVRKALRGVVEDDRGTGFRAWSSAVSIAGKTGTSQPGGSRKTHAWFSGFAPAEESEIGFVVFLEHGGSGGDAAAIIARKAVEYWHEHR
;
A
#
# COMPACT_ATOMS: atom_id res chain seq x y z
N GLU A 1 -28.21 -11.15 -10.12
CA GLU A 1 -28.47 -9.70 -9.98
C GLU A 1 -27.55 -8.92 -10.92
N GLY A 2 -27.88 -7.67 -11.23
CA GLY A 2 -27.09 -6.80 -12.13
C GLY A 2 -26.11 -5.89 -11.38
N TRP A 3 -25.21 -5.24 -12.13
CA TRP A 3 -24.27 -4.24 -11.62
C TRP A 3 -24.88 -2.84 -11.66
N TYR A 4 -24.78 -2.08 -10.58
CA TYR A 4 -25.32 -0.72 -10.47
C TYR A 4 -24.22 0.33 -10.30
N ALA A 5 -24.55 1.60 -10.55
CA ALA A 5 -23.60 2.71 -10.38
C ALA A 5 -23.04 2.80 -8.94
N GLY A 6 -23.83 2.41 -7.94
CA GLY A 6 -23.39 2.35 -6.53
C GLY A 6 -22.28 1.32 -6.30
N ASP A 7 -22.28 0.21 -7.04
CA ASP A 7 -21.24 -0.82 -6.92
C ASP A 7 -19.90 -0.31 -7.44
N THR A 8 -19.92 0.45 -8.55
CA THR A 8 -18.73 1.14 -9.06
C THR A 8 -18.16 2.13 -8.03
N ALA A 9 -19.03 2.91 -7.37
CA ALA A 9 -18.60 3.86 -6.35
C ALA A 9 -17.94 3.15 -5.16
N ASN A 10 -18.56 2.08 -4.64
CA ASN A 10 -17.98 1.28 -3.56
C ASN A 10 -16.63 0.65 -3.97
N LEU A 11 -16.57 0.07 -5.16
CA LEU A 11 -15.35 -0.56 -5.65
C LEU A 11 -14.20 0.44 -5.77
N SER A 12 -14.48 1.69 -6.18
CA SER A 12 -13.45 2.72 -6.36
C SER A 12 -12.67 3.09 -5.09
N ILE A 13 -13.27 2.84 -3.92
CA ILE A 13 -12.64 3.05 -2.60
C ILE A 13 -12.24 1.73 -1.91
N GLY A 14 -12.28 0.62 -2.64
CA GLY A 14 -11.91 -0.71 -2.14
C GLY A 14 -12.95 -1.39 -1.26
N GLN A 15 -14.23 -1.02 -1.41
CA GLN A 15 -15.37 -1.57 -0.65
C GLN A 15 -16.28 -2.42 -1.55
N GLY A 16 -17.34 -2.99 -0.96
CA GLY A 16 -18.30 -3.83 -1.66
C GLY A 16 -17.78 -5.25 -1.84
N TYR A 17 -17.86 -5.78 -3.05
CA TYR A 17 -17.52 -7.17 -3.36
C TYR A 17 -16.02 -7.44 -3.56
N LEU A 18 -15.15 -6.44 -3.34
CA LEU A 18 -13.72 -6.58 -3.54
C LEU A 18 -13.10 -7.47 -2.45
N LEU A 19 -12.50 -8.58 -2.86
CA LEU A 19 -11.68 -9.43 -2.01
C LEU A 19 -10.24 -9.47 -2.55
N VAL A 20 -9.29 -9.08 -1.72
CA VAL A 20 -7.86 -9.07 -2.06
C VAL A 20 -7.02 -9.59 -0.91
N THR A 21 -5.92 -10.28 -1.23
CA THR A 21 -4.95 -10.73 -0.23
C THR A 21 -3.89 -9.66 0.03
N PRO A 22 -3.25 -9.64 1.21
CA PRO A 22 -2.12 -8.75 1.48
C PRO A 22 -0.99 -8.87 0.43
N LEU A 23 -0.72 -10.07 -0.08
CA LEU A 23 0.28 -10.28 -1.13
C LEU A 23 -0.10 -9.59 -2.45
N GLN A 24 -1.39 -9.60 -2.83
CA GLN A 24 -1.87 -8.88 -4.01
C GLN A 24 -1.73 -7.36 -3.85
N VAL A 25 -2.01 -6.83 -2.66
CA VAL A 25 -1.82 -5.40 -2.35
C VAL A 25 -0.35 -5.02 -2.34
N ALA A 26 0.54 -5.85 -1.76
CA ALA A 26 1.98 -5.63 -1.79
C ALA A 26 2.52 -5.61 -3.23
N ARG A 27 2.07 -6.56 -4.06
CA ARG A 27 2.40 -6.62 -5.49
C ARG A 27 1.92 -5.39 -6.26
N MET A 28 0.72 -4.90 -5.96
CA MET A 28 0.19 -3.66 -6.54
C MET A 28 1.07 -2.46 -6.15
N MET A 29 1.44 -2.33 -4.88
CA MET A 29 2.31 -1.24 -4.42
C MET A 29 3.70 -1.33 -5.06
N ALA A 30 4.28 -2.52 -5.18
CA ALA A 30 5.55 -2.72 -5.88
C ALA A 30 5.46 -2.29 -7.35
N CYS A 31 4.34 -2.54 -8.02
CA CYS A 31 4.10 -2.08 -9.40
C CYS A 31 4.05 -0.55 -9.51
N VAL A 32 3.45 0.14 -8.54
CA VAL A 32 3.50 1.62 -8.49
C VAL A 32 4.93 2.10 -8.23
N ALA A 33 5.65 1.42 -7.32
CA ALA A 33 7.01 1.75 -6.91
C ALA A 33 8.07 1.52 -8.00
N ASN A 34 7.84 0.62 -8.96
CA ASN A 34 8.82 0.29 -9.99
C ASN A 34 8.48 0.85 -11.38
N GLY A 35 7.50 1.76 -11.48
CA GLY A 35 7.17 2.41 -12.75
C GLY A 35 6.19 1.65 -13.64
N GLY A 36 5.43 0.69 -13.09
CA GLY A 36 4.31 0.04 -13.76
C GLY A 36 4.55 -1.42 -14.15
N ASP A 37 5.65 -2.02 -13.70
CA ASP A 37 5.96 -3.43 -13.96
C ASP A 37 5.32 -4.32 -12.89
N LEU A 38 4.34 -5.13 -13.29
CA LEU A 38 3.70 -6.09 -12.40
C LEU A 38 4.58 -7.34 -12.26
N LEU A 39 5.38 -7.38 -11.19
CA LEU A 39 6.31 -8.46 -10.88
C LEU A 39 5.57 -9.72 -10.41
N GLU A 40 6.09 -10.91 -10.70
CA GLU A 40 5.60 -12.17 -10.12
C GLU A 40 6.28 -12.43 -8.77
N PRO A 41 5.56 -12.45 -7.63
CA PRO A 41 6.16 -12.73 -6.32
C PRO A 41 6.70 -14.17 -6.24
N HIS A 42 7.87 -14.33 -5.63
CA HIS A 42 8.52 -15.62 -5.43
C HIS A 42 9.26 -15.66 -4.09
N VAL A 43 9.37 -16.85 -3.50
CA VAL A 43 10.10 -17.06 -2.22
C VAL A 43 11.54 -17.49 -2.46
N LEU A 44 11.79 -18.29 -3.51
CA LEU A 44 13.14 -18.74 -3.86
C LEU A 44 13.96 -17.55 -4.37
N LYS A 45 15.18 -17.34 -3.87
CA LYS A 45 16.06 -16.20 -4.24
C LYS A 45 16.47 -16.15 -5.73
N LYS A 46 16.06 -17.13 -6.54
CA LYS A 46 16.31 -17.13 -8.00
C LYS A 46 15.59 -15.95 -8.65
N ASP A 47 16.23 -15.28 -9.61
CA ASP A 47 15.61 -14.20 -10.38
C ASP A 47 14.32 -14.68 -11.06
N SER A 48 13.18 -14.19 -10.59
CA SER A 48 11.94 -14.23 -11.37
C SER A 48 12.01 -13.14 -12.42
N LYS A 49 12.29 -13.52 -13.66
CA LYS A 49 12.26 -12.59 -14.81
C LYS A 49 10.83 -12.30 -15.28
N ASN A 50 9.84 -12.94 -14.68
CA ASN A 50 8.46 -12.77 -15.07
C ASN A 50 7.92 -11.44 -14.55
N LYS A 51 7.72 -10.52 -15.48
CA LYS A 51 7.04 -9.25 -15.25
C LYS A 51 6.08 -8.95 -16.38
N LYS A 52 4.99 -8.28 -16.05
CA LYS A 52 4.03 -7.75 -17.01
C LYS A 52 4.01 -6.23 -16.91
N ALA A 53 4.50 -5.56 -17.94
CA ALA A 53 4.40 -4.10 -18.03
C ALA A 53 2.93 -3.69 -18.18
N LEU A 54 2.42 -2.89 -17.25
CA LEU A 54 1.10 -2.30 -17.35
C LEU A 54 1.17 -1.05 -18.23
N LYS A 55 0.16 -0.86 -19.09
CA LYS A 55 0.05 0.31 -19.96
C LYS A 55 -0.45 1.53 -19.17
N ILE A 56 0.34 2.00 -18.22
CA ILE A 56 0.06 3.18 -17.41
C ILE A 56 0.94 4.33 -17.88
N ARG A 57 0.36 5.52 -18.05
CA ARG A 57 1.15 6.71 -18.40
C ARG A 57 2.10 7.06 -17.26
N GLN A 58 3.36 7.30 -17.59
CA GLN A 58 4.40 7.59 -16.60
C GLN A 58 4.12 8.88 -15.82
N GLU A 59 3.43 9.85 -16.43
CA GLU A 59 2.95 11.06 -15.74
C GLU A 59 2.00 10.74 -14.58
N ASN A 60 1.08 9.78 -14.76
CA ASN A 60 0.13 9.37 -13.74
C ASN A 60 0.85 8.63 -12.61
N LEU A 61 1.81 7.76 -12.94
CA LEU A 61 2.60 7.07 -11.91
C LEU A 61 3.42 8.05 -11.08
N ARG A 62 4.08 9.03 -11.70
CA ARG A 62 4.79 10.08 -10.97
C ARG A 62 3.87 10.86 -10.05
N PHE A 63 2.68 11.22 -10.52
CA PHE A 63 1.67 11.90 -9.71
C PHE A 63 1.23 11.03 -8.52
N VAL A 64 0.88 9.76 -8.75
CA VAL A 64 0.44 8.84 -7.68
C VAL A 64 1.55 8.63 -6.65
N ARG A 65 2.80 8.43 -7.07
CA ARG A 65 3.93 8.28 -6.14
C ARG A 65 4.13 9.52 -5.28
N LYS A 66 4.06 10.71 -5.87
CA LYS A 66 4.13 11.98 -5.12
C LYS A 66 2.97 12.09 -4.12
N ALA A 67 1.75 11.74 -4.53
CA ALA A 67 0.59 11.76 -3.64
C ALA A 67 0.72 10.76 -2.48
N LEU A 68 1.23 9.54 -2.73
CA LEU A 68 1.47 8.53 -1.69
C LEU A 68 2.57 8.96 -0.71
N ARG A 69 3.58 9.70 -1.18
CA ARG A 69 4.58 10.34 -0.30
C ARG A 69 3.92 11.42 0.56
N GLY A 70 3.09 12.28 -0.03
CA GLY A 70 2.34 13.32 0.70
C GLY A 70 1.40 12.76 1.78
N VAL A 71 0.84 11.55 1.62
CA VAL A 71 0.05 10.88 2.67
C VAL A 71 0.85 10.68 3.97
N VAL A 72 2.18 10.57 3.86
CA VAL A 72 3.09 10.33 4.99
C VAL A 72 3.82 11.60 5.41
N GLU A 73 4.20 12.47 4.48
CA GLU A 73 5.03 13.64 4.77
C GLU A 73 4.25 14.93 5.02
N ASP A 74 3.04 15.07 4.51
CA ASP A 74 2.24 16.26 4.76
C ASP A 74 1.69 16.24 6.18
N ASP A 75 1.67 17.39 6.86
CA ASP A 75 1.13 17.54 8.23
C ASP A 75 -0.33 17.09 8.37
N ARG A 76 -1.09 17.08 7.26
CA ARG A 76 -2.49 16.64 7.18
C ARG A 76 -2.64 15.26 6.53
N GLY A 77 -1.53 14.58 6.23
CA GLY A 77 -1.51 13.28 5.61
C GLY A 77 -2.08 12.22 6.55
N THR A 78 -3.01 11.40 6.07
CA THR A 78 -3.65 10.38 6.93
C THR A 78 -2.67 9.32 7.45
N GLY A 79 -1.52 9.17 6.79
CA GLY A 79 -0.45 8.24 7.12
C GLY A 79 0.74 8.89 7.82
N PHE A 80 0.62 10.13 8.31
CA PHE A 80 1.75 10.90 8.87
C PHE A 80 2.55 10.15 9.95
N ARG A 81 1.89 9.25 10.70
CA ARG A 81 2.54 8.40 11.71
C ARG A 81 3.51 7.35 11.14
N ALA A 82 3.49 7.14 9.82
CA ALA A 82 4.48 6.34 9.13
C ALA A 82 5.77 7.11 8.81
N TRP A 83 5.81 8.44 9.02
CA TRP A 83 6.97 9.26 8.70
C TRP A 83 8.21 8.82 9.46
N SER A 84 9.35 8.74 8.78
CA SER A 84 10.63 8.38 9.36
C SER A 84 11.71 9.39 8.97
N SER A 85 12.60 9.69 9.91
CA SER A 85 13.81 10.46 9.64
C SER A 85 14.93 9.64 9.00
N ALA A 86 14.83 8.31 8.99
CA ALA A 86 15.87 7.42 8.47
C ALA A 86 15.68 7.08 6.98
N VAL A 87 14.44 6.93 6.53
CA VAL A 87 14.10 6.49 5.17
C VAL A 87 12.77 7.11 4.71
N SER A 88 12.72 7.58 3.46
CA SER A 88 11.49 8.15 2.89
C SER A 88 10.46 7.05 2.62
N ILE A 89 9.24 7.22 3.15
CA ILE A 89 8.16 6.24 3.03
C ILE A 89 7.02 6.86 2.23
N ALA A 90 6.56 6.17 1.18
CA ALA A 90 5.33 6.48 0.48
C ALA A 90 4.30 5.38 0.76
N GLY A 91 3.06 5.75 1.05
CA GLY A 91 2.06 4.76 1.39
C GLY A 91 0.64 5.28 1.46
N LYS A 92 -0.28 4.38 1.79
CA LYS A 92 -1.71 4.67 1.91
C LYS A 92 -2.31 3.93 3.09
N THR A 93 -3.13 4.65 3.85
CA THR A 93 -4.02 4.07 4.86
C THR A 93 -5.24 3.42 4.22
N GLY A 94 -5.69 2.32 4.83
CA GLY A 94 -6.97 1.71 4.54
C GLY A 94 -7.67 1.27 5.82
N THR A 95 -8.99 1.24 5.76
CA THR A 95 -9.85 0.74 6.83
C THR A 95 -10.95 -0.07 6.16
N SER A 96 -11.11 -1.34 6.54
CA SER A 96 -12.16 -2.21 6.01
C SER A 96 -13.09 -2.72 7.10
N GLN A 97 -14.39 -2.75 6.83
CA GLN A 97 -15.38 -3.28 7.76
C GLN A 97 -15.43 -4.81 7.69
N PRO A 98 -15.25 -5.55 8.80
CA PRO A 98 -15.49 -7.00 8.86
C PRO A 98 -16.97 -7.41 8.81
N GLY A 99 -17.89 -6.44 8.83
CA GLY A 99 -19.31 -6.67 9.08
C GLY A 99 -19.66 -6.80 10.57
N GLY A 100 -20.94 -6.56 10.89
CA GLY A 100 -21.45 -6.54 12.27
C GLY A 100 -20.90 -5.38 13.11
N SER A 101 -20.87 -5.56 14.44
CA SER A 101 -20.37 -4.57 15.41
C SER A 101 -18.87 -4.69 15.72
N ARG A 102 -18.12 -5.46 14.92
CA ARG A 102 -16.69 -5.69 15.14
C ARG A 102 -15.88 -4.46 14.73
N LYS A 103 -14.75 -4.27 15.41
CA LYS A 103 -13.78 -3.21 15.07
C LYS A 103 -13.24 -3.43 13.65
N THR A 104 -13.06 -2.35 12.90
CA THR A 104 -12.53 -2.38 11.52
C THR A 104 -11.14 -2.99 11.46
N HIS A 105 -10.76 -3.57 10.32
CA HIS A 105 -9.38 -3.94 10.08
C HIS A 105 -8.58 -2.70 9.67
N ALA A 106 -7.34 -2.60 10.17
CA ALA A 106 -6.44 -1.50 9.88
C ALA A 106 -5.42 -1.94 8.81
N TRP A 107 -5.33 -1.16 7.73
CA TRP A 107 -4.37 -1.37 6.65
C TRP A 107 -3.42 -0.19 6.54
N PHE A 108 -2.16 -0.50 6.27
CA PHE A 108 -1.22 0.46 5.72
C PHE A 108 -0.32 -0.27 4.72
N SER A 109 -0.26 0.23 3.49
CA SER A 109 0.57 -0.36 2.43
C SER A 109 1.38 0.72 1.75
N GLY A 110 2.53 0.35 1.21
CA GLY A 110 3.45 1.33 0.66
C GLY A 110 4.73 0.73 0.14
N PHE A 111 5.70 1.61 -0.07
CA PHE A 111 7.04 1.28 -0.51
C PHE A 111 8.05 2.28 0.03
N ALA A 112 9.31 1.85 0.10
CA ALA A 112 10.43 2.64 0.59
C ALA A 112 11.75 2.21 -0.07
N PRO A 113 12.75 3.10 -0.21
CA PRO A 113 12.62 4.57 -0.22
C PRO A 113 11.54 5.07 -1.22
N ALA A 114 11.00 6.28 -1.02
CA ALA A 114 9.91 6.80 -1.87
C ALA A 114 10.34 7.09 -3.32
N GLU A 115 11.62 7.40 -3.54
CA GLU A 115 12.23 7.75 -4.83
C GLU A 115 12.83 6.52 -5.51
N GLU A 116 13.87 5.93 -4.92
CA GLU A 116 14.55 4.73 -5.39
C GLU A 116 14.05 3.54 -4.59
N SER A 117 12.83 3.08 -4.90
CA SER A 117 12.14 2.10 -4.09
C SER A 117 12.77 0.71 -4.17
N GLU A 118 13.01 0.12 -3.00
CA GLU A 118 13.67 -1.18 -2.86
C GLU A 118 12.80 -2.22 -2.14
N ILE A 119 11.84 -1.77 -1.32
CA ILE A 119 10.87 -2.64 -0.65
C ILE A 119 9.44 -2.15 -0.90
N GLY A 120 8.55 -3.09 -1.23
CA GLY A 120 7.10 -2.90 -1.18
C GLY A 120 6.51 -3.71 -0.03
N PHE A 121 5.60 -3.13 0.74
CA PHE A 121 5.11 -3.74 1.98
C PHE A 121 3.61 -3.52 2.21
N VAL A 122 3.04 -4.35 3.08
CA VAL A 122 1.70 -4.24 3.62
C VAL A 122 1.73 -4.61 5.10
N VAL A 123 1.12 -3.76 5.92
CA VAL A 123 0.75 -4.06 7.31
C VAL A 123 -0.76 -4.17 7.36
N PHE A 124 -1.24 -5.34 7.77
CA PHE A 124 -2.65 -5.62 7.98
C PHE A 124 -2.86 -6.07 9.42
N LEU A 125 -3.71 -5.36 10.14
CA LEU A 125 -4.09 -5.69 11.51
C LEU A 125 -5.58 -6.02 11.54
N GLU A 126 -5.89 -7.29 11.79
CA GLU A 126 -7.25 -7.71 11.95
C GLU A 126 -7.88 -7.02 13.17
N HIS A 127 -9.05 -6.39 13.00
CA HIS A 127 -9.70 -5.62 14.08
C HIS A 127 -8.81 -4.52 14.70
N GLY A 128 -7.80 -4.05 13.95
CA GLY A 128 -6.84 -3.04 14.40
C GLY A 128 -7.41 -1.62 14.51
N GLY A 129 -8.57 -1.35 13.91
CA GLY A 129 -9.21 -0.03 13.89
C GLY A 129 -8.79 0.78 12.69
N SER A 130 -8.23 1.96 12.93
CA SER A 130 -7.78 2.91 11.91
C SER A 130 -6.39 2.54 11.37
N GLY A 131 -6.26 2.49 10.04
CA GLY A 131 -4.97 2.26 9.37
C GLY A 131 -3.88 3.25 9.75
N GLY A 132 -4.24 4.54 9.90
CA GLY A 132 -3.30 5.61 10.24
C GLY A 132 -2.81 5.55 11.69
N ASP A 133 -3.62 5.05 12.61
CA ASP A 133 -3.30 5.09 14.04
C ASP A 133 -2.51 3.87 14.53
N ALA A 134 -2.68 2.72 13.88
CA ALA A 134 -2.04 1.46 14.28
C ALA A 134 -1.09 0.92 13.21
N ALA A 135 -1.59 0.65 12.00
CA ALA A 135 -0.81 0.00 10.96
C ALA A 135 0.35 0.88 10.44
N ALA A 136 0.15 2.19 10.33
CA ALA A 136 1.20 3.14 9.92
C ALA A 136 2.41 3.16 10.89
N ILE A 137 2.17 3.09 12.20
CA ILE A 137 3.25 3.07 13.21
C ILE A 137 4.08 1.79 13.08
N ILE A 138 3.42 0.64 12.88
CA ILE A 138 4.10 -0.65 12.69
C ILE A 138 4.88 -0.64 11.38
N ALA A 139 4.30 -0.08 10.31
CA ALA A 139 4.97 0.04 9.02
C ALA A 139 6.26 0.86 9.15
N ARG A 140 6.23 2.01 9.83
CA ARG A 140 7.43 2.80 10.11
C ARG A 140 8.52 1.97 10.77
N LYS A 141 8.20 1.31 11.89
CA LYS A 141 9.17 0.50 12.65
C LYS A 141 9.75 -0.63 11.82
N ALA A 142 8.92 -1.33 11.05
CA ALA A 142 9.36 -2.44 10.20
C ALA A 142 10.28 -1.96 9.06
N VAL A 143 9.95 -0.81 8.44
CA VAL A 143 10.75 -0.23 7.36
C VAL A 143 12.05 0.37 7.88
N GLU A 144 12.05 1.05 9.04
CA GLU A 144 13.25 1.52 9.72
C GLU A 144 14.19 0.34 10.03
N TYR A 145 13.66 -0.72 10.65
CA TYR A 145 14.44 -1.91 10.97
C TYR A 145 15.04 -2.56 9.71
N TRP A 146 14.23 -2.73 8.66
CA TRP A 146 14.72 -3.26 7.38
C TRP A 146 15.82 -2.37 6.77
N HIS A 147 15.65 -1.05 6.82
CA HIS A 147 16.61 -0.10 6.26
C HIS A 147 17.97 -0.17 6.98
N GLU A 148 17.97 -0.39 8.29
CA GLU A 148 19.18 -0.54 9.11
C GLU A 148 19.92 -1.87 8.89
N HIS A 149 19.24 -2.92 8.39
CA HIS A 149 19.76 -4.30 8.35
C HIS A 149 19.83 -4.92 6.93
N ARG A 150 19.68 -4.11 5.88
CA ARG A 150 19.74 -4.57 4.48
C ARG A 150 21.16 -4.67 3.94
#